data_AF-A0A2E4RF12-F1
#
_entry.id   AF-A0A2E4RF12-F1
#
_cell.length_a   1.000
_cell.length_b   1.000
_cell.length_c   1.000
_cell.angle_alpha   90.00
_cell.angle_beta   90.00
_cell.angle_gamma   90.00
#
_symmetry.space_group_name_H-M   'P 1'
#
loop_
_entity.id
_entity.type
_entity.pdbx_description
1 polymer ?
#
loop_
_entity_poly.entity_id
_entity_poly.type
_entity_poly.pdbx_seq_one_letter_code
_entity_poly.pdbx_strand_id
1 'polypeptide(L)'
;MGERSCGFEGCKALEFRTSGYCLRHKGGLTDEKIPIIAGRHEETSLKPFFEIIGRTEIWWIPIIPLVYPPIILLAFSHILEVELSGDTPHFLYQLLYPLVWSFVILVFLSPIILPFYAIYLVRINRRRKENGTSNLFLTMFHILSFVPPLLVFLLFWVWASAQGA
;
A
#
# COMPACT_ATOMS: atom_id res chain seq x y z
N MET A 1 -4.57 -17.59 50.87
CA MET A 1 -3.64 -17.90 49.76
C MET A 1 -3.86 -19.37 49.41
N GLY A 2 -4.00 -19.72 48.13
CA GLY A 2 -4.43 -21.07 47.73
C GLY A 2 -3.33 -22.10 47.95
N GLU A 3 -3.66 -23.21 48.62
CA GLU A 3 -2.75 -24.36 48.86
C GLU A 3 -2.58 -25.26 47.62
N ARG A 4 -3.24 -24.91 46.51
CA ARG A 4 -3.33 -25.74 45.31
C ARG A 4 -2.25 -25.35 44.30
N SER A 5 -1.61 -26.35 43.71
CA SER A 5 -0.63 -26.18 42.64
C SER A 5 -1.32 -25.95 41.29
N CYS A 6 -0.64 -25.22 40.39
CA CYS A 6 -1.07 -24.99 39.02
C CYS A 6 -1.34 -26.32 38.27
N GLY A 7 -2.48 -26.42 37.59
CA GLY A 7 -2.88 -27.58 36.79
C GLY A 7 -2.16 -27.71 35.44
N PHE A 8 -1.02 -27.02 35.25
CA PHE A 8 -0.21 -27.15 34.03
C PHE A 8 0.89 -28.18 34.29
N GLU A 9 1.01 -29.16 33.41
CA GLU A 9 1.94 -30.28 33.60
C GLU A 9 3.39 -29.77 33.70
N GLY A 10 4.09 -30.11 34.79
CA GLY A 10 5.44 -29.62 35.08
C GLY A 10 5.52 -28.24 35.75
N CYS A 11 4.42 -27.56 36.05
CA CYS A 11 4.43 -26.27 36.75
C CYS A 11 4.24 -26.43 38.27
N LYS A 12 5.25 -26.05 39.06
CA LYS A 12 5.19 -26.06 40.54
C LYS A 12 4.67 -24.76 41.17
N ALA A 13 4.16 -23.82 40.38
CA ALA A 13 3.66 -22.55 40.90
C ALA A 13 2.30 -22.73 41.60
N LEU A 14 2.01 -21.86 42.57
CA LEU A 14 0.72 -21.84 43.28
C LEU A 14 -0.40 -21.25 42.40
N GLU A 15 -1.60 -21.78 42.58
CA GLU A 15 -2.82 -21.34 41.93
C GLU A 15 -3.22 -19.93 42.41
N PHE A 16 -3.60 -19.06 41.48
CA PHE A 16 -4.08 -17.72 41.81
C PHE A 16 -5.61 -17.68 41.78
N ARG A 17 -6.24 -17.50 42.95
CA ARG A 17 -7.68 -17.17 43.07
C ARG A 17 -8.60 -18.08 42.22
N THR A 18 -8.55 -19.39 42.49
CA THR A 18 -9.47 -20.43 41.99
C THR A 18 -9.49 -20.63 40.46
N SER A 19 -8.50 -20.15 39.70
CA SER A 19 -8.47 -20.31 38.25
C SER A 19 -7.89 -21.65 37.76
N GLY A 20 -7.52 -22.57 38.64
CA GLY A 20 -6.80 -23.82 38.31
C GLY A 20 -5.35 -23.62 37.86
N TYR A 21 -4.97 -22.41 37.44
CA TYR A 21 -3.65 -22.09 36.88
C TYR A 21 -2.96 -20.92 37.61
N CYS A 22 -1.63 -20.86 37.48
CA CYS A 22 -0.83 -19.73 37.98
C CYS A 22 -0.88 -18.54 37.01
N LEU A 23 -0.42 -17.36 37.45
CA LEU A 23 -0.41 -16.14 36.62
C LEU A 23 0.34 -16.30 35.28
N ARG A 24 1.34 -17.21 35.22
CA ARG A 24 2.11 -17.48 34.00
C ARG A 24 1.32 -18.31 32.97
N HIS A 25 0.30 -19.03 33.40
CA HIS A 25 -0.52 -19.92 32.57
C HIS A 25 -1.98 -19.50 32.45
N LYS A 26 -2.40 -18.43 33.15
CA LYS A 26 -3.76 -17.85 33.08
C LYS A 26 -4.14 -17.25 31.71
N GLY A 27 -3.25 -17.33 30.71
CA GLY A 27 -3.50 -16.86 29.35
C GLY A 27 -3.18 -17.89 28.26
N GLY A 28 -2.94 -19.16 28.62
CA GLY A 28 -2.48 -20.18 27.67
C GLY A 28 -3.15 -21.52 27.92
N LEU A 29 -4.44 -21.64 27.57
CA LEU A 29 -5.11 -22.88 27.17
C LEU A 29 -6.48 -22.52 26.59
N THR A 30 -6.53 -22.34 25.28
CA THR A 30 -7.72 -22.66 24.48
C THR A 30 -7.87 -24.17 24.55
N ASP A 31 -8.84 -24.64 25.32
CA ASP A 31 -9.27 -26.02 25.30
C ASP A 31 -9.84 -26.34 23.91
N GLU A 32 -9.27 -27.36 23.31
CA GLU A 32 -9.61 -27.88 22.01
C GLU A 32 -10.97 -28.61 22.09
N LYS A 33 -11.77 -28.48 21.02
CA LYS A 33 -12.81 -29.43 20.55
C LYS A 33 -14.29 -29.13 20.87
N ILE A 34 -14.95 -28.34 20.01
CA ILE A 34 -16.29 -28.63 19.43
C ILE A 34 -16.35 -28.07 17.98
N PRO A 35 -16.65 -28.89 16.93
CA PRO A 35 -16.86 -28.40 15.58
C PRO A 35 -18.35 -28.17 15.33
N ILE A 36 -18.81 -26.91 15.36
CA ILE A 36 -20.15 -26.56 14.86
C ILE A 36 -20.07 -25.31 13.99
N ILE A 37 -20.45 -25.52 12.74
CA ILE A 37 -20.66 -24.58 11.65
C ILE A 37 -21.55 -23.43 12.13
N ALA A 38 -21.02 -22.21 12.22
CA ALA A 38 -21.80 -20.99 12.24
C ALA A 38 -20.95 -19.79 11.79
N GLY A 39 -21.23 -19.30 10.57
CA GLY A 39 -21.02 -17.93 10.15
C GLY A 39 -19.60 -17.36 10.25
N ARG A 40 -18.70 -17.78 9.35
CA ARG A 40 -17.51 -16.97 9.05
C ARG A 40 -17.96 -15.82 8.14
N HIS A 41 -18.27 -14.67 8.74
CA HIS A 41 -18.35 -13.41 8.02
C HIS A 41 -16.97 -13.13 7.43
N GLU A 42 -16.94 -13.01 6.11
CA GLU A 42 -15.78 -12.88 5.26
C GLU A 42 -15.18 -11.46 5.38
N GLU A 43 -14.44 -11.19 6.44
CA GLU A 43 -13.64 -9.96 6.59
C GLU A 43 -12.26 -10.31 7.16
N THR A 44 -11.35 -10.89 6.36
CA THR A 44 -10.00 -11.19 6.88
C THR A 44 -8.86 -11.20 5.87
N SER A 45 -9.06 -10.79 4.62
CA SER A 45 -7.96 -10.75 3.63
C SER A 45 -7.21 -9.41 3.57
N LEU A 46 -7.82 -8.29 3.98
CA LEU A 46 -7.17 -6.97 3.91
C LEU A 46 -6.20 -6.66 5.06
N LYS A 47 -6.47 -7.21 6.25
CA LYS A 47 -5.61 -7.01 7.44
C LYS A 47 -4.16 -7.49 7.24
N PRO A 48 -3.91 -8.72 6.72
CA PRO A 48 -2.54 -9.17 6.47
C PRO A 48 -1.86 -8.34 5.37
N PHE A 49 -2.60 -7.90 4.34
CA PHE A 49 -2.03 -7.13 3.23
C PHE A 49 -1.53 -5.75 3.67
N PHE A 50 -2.32 -4.99 4.44
CA PHE A 50 -1.87 -3.70 4.97
C PHE A 50 -0.74 -3.83 6.01
N GLU A 51 -0.68 -4.95 6.73
CA GLU A 51 0.42 -5.21 7.66
C GLU A 51 1.74 -5.52 6.92
N ILE A 52 1.66 -6.28 5.82
CA ILE A 52 2.79 -6.59 4.93
C ILE A 52 3.29 -5.31 4.25
N ILE A 53 2.39 -4.53 3.63
CA ILE A 53 2.75 -3.24 3.00
C ILE A 53 3.28 -2.25 4.03
N GLY A 54 2.72 -2.25 5.25
CA GLY A 54 3.20 -1.39 6.33
C GLY A 54 4.57 -1.78 6.87
N ARG A 55 5.09 -2.97 6.56
CA ARG A 55 6.41 -3.47 7.01
C ARG A 55 7.51 -3.17 6.01
N THR A 56 7.21 -3.17 4.71
CA THR A 56 8.17 -2.83 3.66
C THR A 56 8.15 -1.32 3.39
N GLU A 57 9.27 -0.63 3.65
CA GLU A 57 9.44 0.74 3.19
C GLU A 57 9.67 0.70 1.67
N ILE A 58 8.65 1.07 0.90
CA ILE A 58 8.71 1.01 -0.56
C ILE A 58 9.13 2.40 -1.07
N TRP A 59 10.44 2.67 -1.09
CA TRP A 59 10.95 4.00 -1.48
C TRP A 59 10.60 4.35 -2.92
N TRP A 60 10.50 3.36 -3.81
CA TRP A 60 10.45 3.58 -5.26
C TRP A 60 9.06 3.94 -5.80
N ILE A 61 8.00 3.84 -4.99
CA ILE A 61 6.63 4.27 -5.38
C ILE A 61 6.61 5.67 -6.03
N PRO A 62 7.18 6.72 -5.41
CA PRO A 62 7.20 8.07 -5.98
C PRO A 62 8.02 8.21 -7.28
N ILE A 63 8.91 7.27 -7.59
CA ILE A 63 9.71 7.33 -8.82
C ILE A 63 8.82 7.07 -10.03
N ILE A 64 7.84 6.16 -9.92
CA ILE A 64 6.97 5.74 -11.02
C ILE A 64 6.26 6.93 -11.69
N PRO A 65 5.42 7.73 -10.99
CA PRO A 65 4.70 8.83 -11.62
C PRO A 65 5.62 9.97 -12.07
N LEU A 66 6.84 10.07 -11.52
CA LEU A 66 7.80 11.11 -11.87
C LEU A 66 8.55 10.77 -13.18
N VAL A 67 8.87 9.49 -13.37
CA VAL A 67 9.62 8.99 -14.54
C VAL A 67 8.70 8.73 -15.74
N TYR A 68 7.41 8.50 -15.51
CA TYR A 68 6.44 8.23 -16.58
C TYR A 68 6.36 9.34 -17.65
N PRO A 69 6.11 10.62 -17.29
CA PRO A 69 5.99 11.69 -18.27
C PRO A 69 7.22 11.86 -19.18
N PRO A 70 8.47 11.92 -18.67
CA PRO A 70 9.62 12.06 -19.56
C PRO A 70 9.81 10.85 -20.48
N ILE A 71 9.51 9.62 -20.03
CA ILE A 71 9.58 8.45 -20.91
C ILE A 71 8.54 8.57 -22.05
N ILE A 72 7.30 8.96 -21.74
CA ILE A 72 6.26 9.15 -22.77
C ILE A 72 6.68 10.23 -23.77
N LEU A 73 7.21 11.36 -23.28
CA LEU A 73 7.67 12.46 -24.14
C LEU A 73 8.82 12.02 -25.07
N LEU A 74 9.79 11.26 -24.56
CA LEU A 74 10.89 10.71 -25.35
C LEU A 74 10.40 9.69 -26.39
N ALA A 75 9.46 8.83 -26.02
CA ALA A 75 8.87 7.87 -26.95
C ALA A 75 8.11 8.60 -28.08
N PHE A 76 7.37 9.66 -27.73
CA PHE A 76 6.66 10.48 -28.71
C PHE A 76 7.61 11.26 -29.63
N SER A 77 8.68 11.84 -29.09
CA SER A 77 9.68 12.54 -29.92
C SER A 77 10.33 11.60 -30.93
N HIS A 78 10.67 10.37 -30.52
CA HIS A 78 11.23 9.39 -31.44
C HIS A 78 10.25 8.94 -32.53
N ILE A 79 8.96 8.80 -32.22
CA ILE A 79 7.95 8.50 -33.25
C ILE A 79 7.91 9.62 -34.29
N LEU A 80 7.91 10.88 -33.84
CA LEU A 80 7.89 12.03 -34.73
C LEU A 80 9.12 12.08 -35.65
N GLU A 81 10.31 11.78 -35.10
CA GLU A 81 11.55 11.71 -35.88
C GLU A 81 11.50 10.64 -36.96
N VAL A 82 11.01 9.43 -36.63
CA VAL A 82 10.91 8.31 -37.57
C VAL A 82 9.86 8.55 -38.65
N GLU A 83 8.74 9.19 -38.31
CA GLU A 83 7.73 9.57 -39.31
C GLU A 83 8.29 10.63 -40.27
N LEU A 84 9.08 11.57 -39.76
CA LEU A 84 9.72 12.60 -40.59
C LEU A 84 10.77 12.01 -41.55
N SER A 85 11.45 10.92 -41.16
CA SER A 85 12.39 10.22 -42.04
C SER A 85 11.71 9.35 -43.11
N GLY A 86 10.38 9.23 -43.07
CA GLY A 86 9.59 8.44 -44.03
C GLY A 86 9.54 6.94 -43.73
N ASP A 87 10.04 6.53 -42.55
CA ASP A 87 9.97 5.14 -42.08
C ASP A 87 8.70 4.90 -41.27
N THR A 88 8.27 3.64 -41.15
CA THR A 88 7.09 3.27 -40.35
C THR A 88 7.49 2.88 -38.92
N PRO A 89 7.12 3.65 -37.87
CA PRO A 89 7.51 3.41 -36.48
C PRO A 89 6.65 2.32 -35.79
N HIS A 90 6.36 1.20 -36.46
CA HIS A 90 5.37 0.22 -35.97
C HIS A 90 5.73 -0.34 -34.58
N PHE A 91 7.00 -0.64 -34.34
CA PHE A 91 7.49 -1.08 -33.03
C PHE A 91 7.31 -0.01 -31.93
N LEU A 92 7.58 1.26 -32.25
CA LEU A 92 7.45 2.36 -31.28
C LEU A 92 5.98 2.56 -30.88
N TYR A 93 5.04 2.41 -31.81
CA TYR A 93 3.60 2.44 -31.49
C TYR A 93 3.18 1.27 -30.60
N GLN A 94 3.67 0.06 -30.87
CA GLN A 94 3.39 -1.11 -30.01
C GLN A 94 3.93 -0.94 -28.59
N LEU A 95 5.04 -0.22 -28.41
CA LEU A 95 5.58 0.10 -27.08
C LEU A 95 4.86 1.28 -26.41
N LEU A 96 4.54 2.33 -27.17
CA LEU A 96 3.91 3.54 -26.65
C LEU A 96 2.48 3.26 -26.19
N TYR A 97 1.71 2.45 -26.91
CA TYR A 97 0.32 2.15 -26.59
C TYR A 97 0.11 1.63 -25.16
N PRO A 98 0.77 0.52 -24.72
CA PRO A 98 0.61 0.04 -23.35
C PRO A 98 1.12 1.03 -22.31
N LEU A 99 2.18 1.80 -22.63
CA LEU A 99 2.74 2.82 -21.75
C LEU A 99 1.75 3.98 -21.52
N VAL A 100 1.09 4.45 -22.58
CA VAL A 100 0.07 5.50 -22.46
C VAL A 100 -1.13 4.98 -21.67
N TRP A 101 -1.59 3.76 -21.94
CA TRP A 101 -2.73 3.18 -21.22
C TRP A 101 -2.46 2.98 -19.73
N SER A 102 -1.29 2.49 -19.35
CA SER A 102 -0.92 2.37 -17.94
C SER A 102 -0.80 3.73 -17.26
N PHE A 103 -0.31 4.76 -17.97
CA PHE A 103 -0.30 6.13 -17.46
C PHE A 103 -1.71 6.70 -17.25
N VAL A 104 -2.60 6.48 -18.22
CA VAL A 104 -4.02 6.87 -18.12
C VAL A 104 -4.65 6.21 -16.89
N ILE A 105 -4.47 4.90 -16.73
CA ILE A 105 -4.96 4.18 -15.54
C ILE A 105 -4.40 4.80 -14.25
N LEU A 106 -3.10 5.11 -14.21
CA LEU A 106 -2.48 5.76 -13.05
C LEU A 106 -3.10 7.13 -12.75
N VAL A 107 -3.35 7.95 -13.77
CA VAL A 107 -3.98 9.28 -13.64
C VAL A 107 -5.41 9.14 -13.10
N PHE A 108 -6.23 8.27 -13.66
CA PHE A 108 -7.62 8.08 -13.24
C PHE A 108 -7.77 7.41 -11.88
N LEU A 109 -6.85 6.51 -11.51
CA LEU A 109 -6.83 5.91 -10.18
C LEU A 109 -6.18 6.83 -9.14
N SER A 110 -5.45 7.88 -9.55
CA SER A 110 -4.74 8.76 -8.62
C SER A 110 -5.63 9.38 -7.52
N PRO A 111 -6.88 9.83 -7.77
CA PRO A 111 -7.73 10.38 -6.72
C PRO A 111 -8.17 9.32 -5.69
N ILE A 112 -8.31 8.07 -6.13
CA ILE A 112 -8.69 6.94 -5.27
C ILE A 112 -7.48 6.46 -4.46
N ILE A 113 -6.29 6.41 -5.08
CA ILE A 113 -5.06 5.93 -4.42
C ILE A 113 -4.55 6.96 -3.40
N LEU A 114 -4.72 8.26 -3.66
CA LEU A 114 -4.22 9.35 -2.81
C LEU A 114 -4.59 9.21 -1.31
N PRO A 115 -5.85 8.97 -0.90
CA PRO A 115 -6.20 8.82 0.52
C PRO A 115 -5.51 7.61 1.17
N PHE A 116 -5.45 6.46 0.49
CA PHE A 116 -4.74 5.28 1.00
C PHE A 116 -3.24 5.56 1.13
N TYR A 117 -2.68 6.25 0.15
CA TYR A 117 -1.28 6.63 0.16
C TYR A 117 -0.96 7.67 1.25
N ALA A 118 -1.86 8.61 1.53
CA ALA A 118 -1.71 9.54 2.65
C ALA A 118 -1.66 8.80 4.00
N ILE A 119 -2.54 7.81 4.21
CA ILE A 119 -2.50 6.95 5.41
C ILE A 119 -1.17 6.20 5.50
N TYR A 120 -0.69 5.65 4.39
CA TYR A 120 0.62 5.00 4.30
C TYR A 120 1.76 5.96 4.69
N LEU A 121 1.76 7.20 4.16
CA LEU A 121 2.77 8.21 4.45
C LEU A 121 2.77 8.66 5.92
N VAL A 122 1.60 8.80 6.53
CA VAL A 122 1.50 9.11 7.97
C VAL A 122 2.09 7.97 8.79
N ARG A 123 1.78 6.71 8.44
CA ARG A 123 2.26 5.53 9.17
C ARG A 123 3.79 5.38 9.08
N ILE A 124 4.37 5.56 7.90
CA ILE A 124 5.83 5.47 7.73
C ILE A 124 6.54 6.65 8.40
N ASN A 125 6.00 7.88 8.32
CA ASN A 125 6.58 9.03 9.02
C ASN A 125 6.57 8.85 10.53
N ARG A 126 5.49 8.30 11.09
CA ARG A 126 5.42 7.99 12.51
C ARG A 126 6.52 7.01 12.92
N ARG A 127 6.67 5.90 12.20
CA ARG A 127 7.73 4.90 12.48
C ARG A 127 9.13 5.51 12.40
N ARG A 128 9.39 6.35 11.41
CA ARG A 128 10.69 7.02 11.26
C ARG A 128 10.98 8.01 12.37
N LYS A 129 9.96 8.72 12.84
CA LYS A 129 10.09 9.59 14.01
C LYS A 129 10.42 8.79 15.27
N GLU A 130 9.76 7.65 15.47
CA GLU A 130 10.05 6.72 16.57
C GLU A 130 11.47 6.12 16.49
N ASN A 131 11.98 5.89 15.27
CA ASN A 131 13.32 5.36 15.02
C ASN A 131 14.43 6.44 14.93
N GLY A 132 14.09 7.73 15.03
CA GLY A 132 15.05 8.84 14.87
C GLY A 132 15.58 9.04 13.44
N THR A 133 14.96 8.44 12.42
CA THR A 133 15.38 8.47 11.01
C THR A 133 14.48 9.34 10.13
N SER A 134 13.75 10.30 10.71
CA SER A 134 12.83 11.14 9.93
C SER A 134 13.58 11.98 8.90
N ASN A 135 13.32 11.73 7.62
CA ASN A 135 13.86 12.50 6.52
C ASN A 135 12.73 13.26 5.82
N LEU A 136 12.65 14.57 6.06
CA LEU A 136 11.66 15.46 5.46
C LEU A 136 11.73 15.46 3.93
N PHE A 137 12.94 15.30 3.36
CA PHE A 137 13.12 15.20 1.92
C PHE A 137 12.33 14.03 1.33
N LEU A 138 12.32 12.87 2.00
CA LEU A 138 11.58 11.73 1.48
C LEU A 138 10.07 11.98 1.53
N THR A 139 9.56 12.55 2.62
CA THR A 139 8.13 12.92 2.69
C THR A 139 7.76 13.90 1.57
N MET A 140 8.58 14.93 1.34
CA MET A 140 8.36 15.91 0.28
C MET A 140 8.40 15.24 -1.11
N PHE A 141 9.35 14.34 -1.35
CA PHE A 141 9.46 13.57 -2.59
C PHE A 141 8.21 12.73 -2.85
N HIS A 142 7.68 12.06 -1.82
CA HIS A 142 6.43 11.30 -1.92
C HIS A 142 5.20 12.16 -2.20
N ILE A 143 5.15 13.41 -1.73
CA ILE A 143 4.03 14.33 -2.02
C ILE A 143 4.16 14.86 -3.45
N LEU A 144 5.36 15.32 -3.83
CA LEU A 144 5.65 15.88 -5.15
C LEU A 144 5.38 14.88 -6.27
N SER A 145 5.59 13.59 -6.04
CA SER A 145 5.36 12.56 -7.06
C SER A 145 3.90 12.42 -7.49
N PHE A 146 2.94 12.84 -6.65
CA PHE A 146 1.50 12.79 -6.98
C PHE A 146 1.00 14.08 -7.66
N VAL A 147 1.80 15.15 -7.65
CA VAL A 147 1.42 16.42 -8.26
C VAL A 147 1.22 16.28 -9.78
N PRO A 148 2.12 15.65 -10.56
CA PRO A 148 1.91 15.49 -12.00
C PRO A 148 0.63 14.75 -12.39
N PRO A 149 0.34 13.52 -11.90
CA PRO A 149 -0.89 12.82 -12.29
C PRO A 149 -2.16 13.55 -11.83
N LEU A 150 -2.15 14.19 -10.67
CA LEU A 150 -3.30 14.99 -10.21
C LEU A 150 -3.54 16.22 -11.09
N LEU A 151 -2.47 16.93 -11.49
CA LEU A 151 -2.61 18.07 -12.41
C LEU A 151 -3.17 17.62 -13.75
N VAL A 152 -2.70 16.52 -14.31
CA VAL A 152 -3.23 15.96 -15.56
C VAL A 152 -4.71 15.59 -15.40
N PHE A 153 -5.07 14.93 -14.30
CA PHE A 153 -6.47 14.60 -14.00
C PHE A 153 -7.36 15.84 -13.92
N LEU A 154 -6.92 16.89 -13.21
CA LEU A 154 -7.67 18.13 -13.06
C LEU A 154 -7.83 18.88 -14.39
N LEU A 155 -6.77 18.95 -15.20
CA LEU A 155 -6.83 19.55 -16.54
C LEU A 155 -7.81 18.80 -17.44
N PHE A 156 -7.74 17.46 -17.44
CA PHE A 156 -8.68 16.62 -18.17
C PHE A 156 -10.13 16.86 -17.70
N TRP A 157 -10.36 16.89 -16.39
CA TRP A 157 -11.67 17.14 -15.81
C TRP A 157 -12.24 18.50 -16.23
N VAL A 158 -11.46 19.58 -16.11
CA VAL A 158 -11.86 20.93 -16.52
C VAL A 158 -12.19 20.97 -18.01
N TRP A 159 -11.37 20.32 -18.85
CA TRP A 159 -11.62 20.25 -20.28
C TRP A 159 -12.90 19.47 -20.60
N ALA A 160 -13.12 18.32 -19.96
CA ALA A 160 -14.34 17.51 -20.14
C ALA A 160 -15.60 18.30 -19.74
N SER A 161 -15.58 18.98 -18.59
CA SER A 161 -16.69 19.83 -18.14
C SER A 161 -16.97 20.99 -19.10
N ALA A 162 -15.95 21.56 -19.73
CA ALA A 162 -16.13 22.63 -20.73
C ALA A 162 -16.84 22.13 -22.00
N GLN A 163 -16.74 20.84 -22.32
CA GLN A 163 -17.40 20.22 -23.48
C GLN A 163 -18.85 19.78 -23.18
N GLY A 164 -19.35 20.00 -21.96
CA GLY A 164 -20.70 19.59 -21.55
C GLY A 164 -20.86 18.09 -21.29
N ALA A 165 -19.74 17.39 -21.04
CA ALA A 165 -19.71 16.00 -20.60
C ALA A 165 -19.85 15.86 -19.08
#